data_AF-A0A0D5ZHY1-F1
#
_entry.id   AF-A0A0D5ZHY1-F1
#
_cell.length_a   1.000
_cell.length_b   1.000
_cell.length_c   1.000
_cell.angle_alpha   90.00
_cell.angle_beta   90.00
_cell.angle_gamma   90.00
#
_symmetry.space_group_name_H-M   'P 1'
#
loop_
_entity.id
_entity.type
_entity.pdbx_description
1 polymer ?
#
loop_
_entity_poly.entity_id
_entity_poly.type
_entity_poly.pdbx_seq_one_letter_code
_entity_poly.pdbx_strand_id
1 'polypeptide(L)'
;MNLDAQAITQFSTALIMILSIVLSVFLTSSYLSRRSANYASWSIGLWLFTFGVLEEFIFSVGIYSQILIKSYLAIVALLVQFLAIGSLQLSGSQKPLKAYYAYSIAATILLLATLAVSDVGNIISNYVVFGALPLLVILSSSLITFPAAVIILYVAIVSYRRTHNRKMLSIIAGVIIVSVAGTLYIAKFPAFLYYAEFVGILLLWAGFFNPGSARINLLKAGS
;
A
#
# COMPACT_ATOMS: atom_id res chain seq x y z
N MET A 1 -10.96 -29.63 -2.73
CA MET A 1 -10.89 -28.44 -3.61
C MET A 1 -12.11 -27.58 -3.28
N ASN A 2 -11.95 -26.49 -2.52
CA ASN A 2 -13.07 -25.61 -2.13
C ASN A 2 -13.29 -24.58 -3.24
N LEU A 3 -14.16 -24.89 -4.20
CA LEU A 3 -14.51 -24.01 -5.32
C LEU A 3 -14.97 -22.62 -4.85
N ASP A 4 -15.63 -22.57 -3.69
CA ASP A 4 -16.13 -21.33 -3.09
C ASP A 4 -14.99 -20.39 -2.66
N ALA A 5 -13.92 -20.92 -2.07
CA ALA A 5 -12.80 -20.10 -1.60
C ALA A 5 -12.00 -19.49 -2.76
N GLN A 6 -11.79 -20.26 -3.82
CA GLN A 6 -11.09 -19.79 -5.01
C GLN A 6 -11.89 -18.68 -5.73
N ALA A 7 -13.20 -18.89 -5.90
CA ALA A 7 -14.08 -17.92 -6.54
C ALA A 7 -14.16 -16.59 -5.75
N ILE A 8 -14.25 -16.66 -4.41
CA ILE A 8 -14.24 -15.48 -3.55
C ILE A 8 -12.93 -14.69 -3.69
N THR A 9 -11.79 -15.37 -3.67
CA THR A 9 -10.48 -14.72 -3.83
C THR A 9 -10.36 -14.06 -5.20
N GLN A 10 -10.72 -14.76 -6.27
CA GLN A 10 -10.69 -14.22 -7.64
C GLN A 10 -11.57 -12.99 -7.80
N PHE A 11 -12.81 -13.06 -7.30
CA PHE A 11 -13.74 -11.93 -7.35
C PHE A 11 -13.23 -10.73 -6.54
N SER A 12 -12.73 -10.98 -5.32
CA SER A 12 -12.25 -9.91 -4.42
C SER A 12 -11.01 -9.22 -5.00
N THR A 13 -10.01 -9.98 -5.43
CA THR A 13 -8.78 -9.43 -6.02
C THR A 13 -9.06 -8.71 -7.34
N ALA A 14 -9.96 -9.22 -8.18
CA ALA A 14 -10.37 -8.51 -9.40
C ALA A 14 -11.06 -7.17 -9.10
N LEU A 15 -11.97 -7.15 -8.12
CA LEU A 15 -12.65 -5.93 -7.69
C LEU A 15 -11.66 -4.90 -7.11
N ILE A 16 -10.79 -5.33 -6.20
CA ILE A 16 -9.77 -4.47 -5.59
C ILE A 16 -8.82 -3.93 -6.66
N MET A 17 -8.41 -4.76 -7.63
CA MET A 17 -7.56 -4.35 -8.75
C MET A 17 -8.21 -3.25 -9.60
N ILE A 18 -9.50 -3.37 -9.93
CA ILE A 18 -10.21 -2.32 -10.67
C ILE A 18 -10.24 -1.02 -9.86
N LEU A 19 -10.58 -1.10 -8.57
CA LEU A 19 -10.63 0.06 -7.68
C LEU A 19 -9.26 0.71 -7.50
N SER A 20 -8.20 -0.09 -7.42
CA SER A 20 -6.82 0.39 -7.28
C SER A 20 -6.32 1.04 -8.57
N ILE A 21 -6.60 0.47 -9.74
CA ILE A 21 -6.25 1.07 -11.04
C ILE A 21 -6.86 2.46 -11.16
N VAL A 22 -8.17 2.58 -10.92
CA VAL A 22 -8.87 3.87 -11.04
C VAL A 22 -8.29 4.90 -10.07
N LEU A 23 -8.04 4.50 -8.83
CA LEU A 23 -7.44 5.40 -7.84
C LEU A 23 -6.00 5.79 -8.19
N SER A 24 -5.21 4.85 -8.72
CA SER A 24 -3.83 5.09 -9.15
C SER A 24 -3.78 6.11 -10.27
N VAL A 25 -4.64 5.94 -11.29
CA VAL A 25 -4.79 6.89 -12.40
C VAL A 25 -5.19 8.26 -11.88
N PHE A 26 -6.18 8.35 -10.98
CA PHE A 26 -6.61 9.62 -10.40
C PHE A 26 -5.48 10.35 -9.65
N LEU A 27 -4.66 9.62 -8.88
CA LEU A 27 -3.50 10.20 -8.21
C LEU A 27 -2.40 10.62 -9.19
N THR A 28 -2.15 9.83 -10.23
CA THR A 28 -1.23 10.20 -11.31
C THR A 28 -1.69 11.48 -11.99
N SER A 29 -2.97 11.61 -12.34
CA SER A 29 -3.53 12.85 -12.91
C SER A 29 -3.38 14.03 -11.94
N SER A 30 -3.67 13.82 -10.65
CA SER A 30 -3.49 14.85 -9.61
C SER A 30 -2.04 15.30 -9.49
N TYR A 31 -1.08 14.38 -9.60
CA TYR A 31 0.35 14.70 -9.68
C TYR A 31 0.68 15.54 -10.92
N LEU A 32 0.20 15.14 -12.10
CA LEU A 32 0.47 15.85 -13.35
C LEU A 32 -0.09 17.28 -13.32
N SER A 33 -1.27 17.50 -12.73
CA SER A 33 -1.88 18.82 -12.59
C SER A 33 -1.21 19.70 -11.54
N ARG A 34 -0.81 19.13 -10.39
CA ARG A 34 -0.29 19.92 -9.24
C ARG A 34 1.24 19.98 -9.16
N ARG A 35 1.94 19.10 -9.91
CA ARG A 35 3.40 18.91 -9.89
C ARG A 35 4.00 18.79 -8.48
N SER A 36 3.25 18.15 -7.59
CA SER A 36 3.61 18.06 -6.18
C SER A 36 4.22 16.70 -5.83
N ALA A 37 5.36 16.71 -5.15
CA ALA A 37 6.16 15.52 -4.87
C ALA A 37 5.40 14.45 -4.07
N ASN A 38 4.56 14.86 -3.11
CA ASN A 38 3.73 13.95 -2.32
C ASN A 38 2.77 13.10 -3.19
N TYR A 39 2.10 13.72 -4.15
CA TYR A 39 1.21 13.00 -5.08
C TYR A 39 1.99 12.06 -6.00
N ALA A 40 3.24 12.38 -6.36
CA ALA A 40 4.10 11.47 -7.10
C ALA A 40 4.38 10.19 -6.29
N SER A 41 4.85 10.34 -5.05
CA SER A 41 5.17 9.22 -4.17
C SER A 41 3.94 8.37 -3.84
N TRP A 42 2.81 9.00 -3.53
CA TRP A 42 1.55 8.27 -3.31
C TRP A 42 1.04 7.58 -4.56
N SER A 43 1.21 8.18 -5.74
CA SER A 43 0.85 7.54 -7.00
C SER A 43 1.69 6.30 -7.26
N ILE A 44 3.00 6.34 -6.97
CA ILE A 44 3.87 5.17 -7.08
C ILE A 44 3.41 4.08 -6.10
N GLY A 45 3.12 4.44 -4.85
CA GLY A 45 2.60 3.49 -3.85
C GLY A 45 1.30 2.82 -4.29
N LEU A 46 0.37 3.54 -4.93
CA LEU A 46 -0.87 2.97 -5.44
C LEU A 46 -0.69 2.09 -6.69
N TRP A 47 0.24 2.42 -7.57
CA TRP A 47 0.60 1.54 -8.69
C TRP A 47 1.23 0.25 -8.18
N LEU A 48 2.11 0.33 -7.17
CA LEU A 48 2.65 -0.85 -6.50
C LEU A 48 1.53 -1.69 -5.86
N PHE A 49 0.56 -1.06 -5.17
CA PHE A 49 -0.60 -1.78 -4.64
C PHE A 49 -1.39 -2.49 -5.75
N THR A 50 -1.64 -1.82 -6.88
CA THR A 50 -2.28 -2.42 -8.05
C THR A 50 -1.53 -3.65 -8.56
N PHE A 51 -0.20 -3.57 -8.68
CA PHE A 51 0.61 -4.70 -9.13
C PHE A 51 0.65 -5.84 -8.10
N GLY A 52 0.64 -5.53 -6.81
CA GLY A 52 0.55 -6.54 -5.75
C GLY A 52 -0.76 -7.33 -5.84
N VAL A 53 -1.88 -6.63 -5.99
CA VAL A 53 -3.21 -7.27 -6.14
C VAL A 53 -3.32 -8.05 -7.46
N LEU A 54 -2.66 -7.59 -8.53
CA LEU A 54 -2.55 -8.36 -9.77
C LEU A 54 -1.81 -9.68 -9.54
N GLU A 55 -0.70 -9.68 -8.80
CA GLU A 55 0.01 -10.91 -8.47
C GLU A 55 -0.83 -11.83 -7.57
N GLU A 56 -1.61 -11.30 -6.65
CA GLU A 56 -2.59 -12.09 -5.88
C GLU A 56 -3.67 -12.72 -6.77
N PHE A 57 -4.17 -11.99 -7.77
CA PHE A 57 -5.08 -12.56 -8.76
C PHE A 57 -4.41 -13.70 -9.55
N ILE A 58 -3.16 -13.52 -9.96
CA ILE A 58 -2.35 -14.56 -10.64
C ILE A 58 -2.18 -15.80 -9.72
N PHE A 59 -1.89 -15.60 -8.44
CA PHE A 59 -1.82 -16.69 -7.46
C PHE A 59 -3.16 -17.42 -7.30
N SER A 60 -4.28 -16.70 -7.37
CA SER A 60 -5.62 -17.27 -7.23
C SER A 60 -6.06 -18.17 -8.38
N VAL A 61 -5.47 -17.99 -9.58
CA VAL A 61 -5.68 -18.89 -10.73
C VAL A 61 -4.68 -20.05 -10.77
N GLY A 62 -3.84 -20.19 -9.73
CA GLY A 62 -2.90 -21.30 -9.56
C GLY A 62 -1.56 -21.11 -10.24
N ILE A 63 -1.27 -19.90 -10.77
CA ILE A 63 0.02 -19.59 -11.38
C ILE A 63 0.98 -19.16 -10.27
N TYR A 64 2.09 -19.88 -10.14
CA TYR A 64 3.09 -19.63 -9.12
C TYR A 64 4.50 -19.77 -9.67
N SER A 65 5.40 -18.85 -9.29
CA SER A 65 6.84 -19.00 -9.45
C SER A 65 7.59 -18.28 -8.32
N GLN A 66 8.82 -18.68 -8.03
CA GLN A 66 9.65 -17.97 -7.06
C GLN A 66 9.84 -16.49 -7.42
N ILE A 67 9.92 -16.17 -8.71
CA ILE A 67 10.05 -14.80 -9.20
C ILE A 67 8.82 -13.99 -8.80
N LEU A 68 7.61 -14.53 -9.04
CA LEU A 68 6.35 -13.87 -8.69
C LEU A 68 6.19 -13.64 -7.17
N ILE A 69 6.58 -14.61 -6.33
CA ILE A 69 6.54 -14.37 -4.88
C ILE A 69 7.57 -13.29 -4.48
N LYS A 70 8.78 -13.34 -5.03
CA LYS A 70 9.82 -12.37 -4.68
C LYS A 70 9.43 -10.96 -5.11
N SER A 71 8.81 -10.80 -6.28
CA SER A 71 8.26 -9.52 -6.73
C SER A 71 7.12 -9.07 -5.82
N TYR A 72 6.21 -9.96 -5.43
CA TYR A 72 5.12 -9.64 -4.49
C TYR A 72 5.64 -9.08 -3.17
N LEU A 73 6.61 -9.78 -2.57
CA LEU A 73 7.18 -9.36 -1.29
C LEU A 73 7.93 -8.02 -1.40
N ALA A 74 8.60 -7.77 -2.53
CA ALA A 74 9.22 -6.47 -2.80
C ALA A 74 8.17 -5.37 -2.96
N ILE A 75 7.12 -5.62 -3.75
CA ILE A 75 6.02 -4.69 -4.01
C ILE A 75 5.34 -4.29 -2.69
N VAL A 76 5.00 -5.27 -1.85
CA VAL A 76 4.35 -5.05 -0.55
C VAL A 76 5.19 -4.18 0.38
N ALA A 77 6.51 -4.38 0.44
CA ALA A 77 7.36 -3.53 1.25
C ALA A 77 7.49 -2.11 0.67
N LEU A 78 7.73 -2.02 -0.64
CA LEU A 78 7.96 -0.75 -1.33
C LEU A 78 6.71 0.13 -1.37
N LEU A 79 5.50 -0.43 -1.47
CA LEU A 79 4.28 0.37 -1.48
C LEU A 79 4.15 1.18 -0.19
N VAL A 80 4.36 0.56 0.98
CA VAL A 80 4.27 1.24 2.28
C VAL A 80 5.37 2.31 2.41
N GLN A 81 6.57 2.01 1.91
CA GLN A 81 7.69 2.96 1.85
C GLN A 81 7.33 4.22 1.06
N PHE A 82 6.78 4.08 -0.15
CA PHE A 82 6.37 5.22 -0.98
C PHE A 82 5.21 6.01 -0.35
N LEU A 83 4.30 5.33 0.33
CA LEU A 83 3.22 5.99 1.08
C LEU A 83 3.74 6.82 2.26
N ALA A 84 4.76 6.32 2.97
CA ALA A 84 5.44 7.05 4.04
C ALA A 84 6.24 8.25 3.51
N ILE A 85 6.95 8.09 2.39
CA ILE A 85 7.66 9.19 1.71
C ILE A 85 6.68 10.30 1.33
N GLY A 86 5.56 9.97 0.68
CA GLY A 86 4.54 10.94 0.31
C GLY A 86 3.94 11.66 1.53
N SER A 87 3.77 10.95 2.64
CA SER A 87 3.32 11.51 3.92
C SER A 87 4.32 12.51 4.50
N LEU A 88 5.62 12.19 4.51
CA LEU A 88 6.66 13.13 4.98
C LEU A 88 6.79 14.35 4.07
N GLN A 89 6.66 14.18 2.75
CA GLN A 89 6.64 15.29 1.80
C GLN A 89 5.48 16.25 2.07
N LEU A 90 4.30 15.73 2.45
CA LEU A 90 3.15 16.54 2.85
C LEU A 90 3.43 17.37 4.12
N SER A 91 4.20 16.83 5.07
CA SER A 91 4.56 17.51 6.33
C SER A 91 5.47 18.73 6.12
N GLY A 92 6.12 18.87 4.97
CA GLY A 92 6.98 20.01 4.61
C GLY A 92 8.35 20.04 5.31
N SER A 93 8.62 19.10 6.22
CA SER A 93 9.87 19.05 6.99
C SER A 93 10.99 18.31 6.22
N GLN A 94 12.01 19.05 5.78
CA GLN A 94 13.07 18.51 4.91
C GLN A 94 14.06 17.58 5.61
N LYS A 95 14.39 17.83 6.88
CA LYS A 95 15.34 17.00 7.65
C LYS A 95 14.87 15.54 7.82
N PRO A 96 13.67 15.28 8.38
CA PRO A 96 13.18 13.90 8.52
C PRO A 96 12.96 13.22 7.17
N LEU A 97 12.56 13.98 6.14
CA LEU A 97 12.42 13.47 4.79
C LEU A 97 13.73 12.95 4.22
N LYS A 98 14.81 13.74 4.28
CA LYS A 98 16.15 13.33 3.78
C LYS A 98 16.71 12.13 4.54
N ALA A 99 16.58 12.13 5.87
CA ALA A 99 17.01 11.01 6.70
C ALA A 99 16.25 9.72 6.33
N TYR A 100 14.93 9.81 6.19
CA TYR A 100 14.12 8.66 5.81
C TYR A 100 14.39 8.20 4.38
N TYR A 101 14.67 9.10 3.43
CA TYR A 101 15.08 8.72 2.07
C TYR A 101 16.38 7.92 2.06
N ALA A 102 17.41 8.36 2.77
CA ALA A 102 18.68 7.65 2.85
C ALA A 102 18.50 6.26 3.50
N TYR A 103 17.75 6.21 4.60
CA TYR A 103 17.36 4.95 5.25
C TYR A 103 16.62 4.01 4.29
N SER A 104 15.62 4.55 3.58
CA SER A 104 14.77 3.82 2.64
C SER A 104 15.59 3.18 1.52
N ILE A 105 16.55 3.90 0.93
CA ILE A 105 17.44 3.35 -0.10
C ILE A 105 18.25 2.17 0.44
N ALA A 106 18.86 2.31 1.62
CA ALA A 106 19.64 1.24 2.23
C ALA A 106 18.77 0.01 2.56
N ALA A 107 17.58 0.22 3.12
CA ALA A 107 16.64 -0.84 3.44
C ALA A 107 16.11 -1.55 2.17
N THR A 108 15.82 -0.81 1.10
CA THR A 108 15.45 -1.38 -0.20
C THR A 108 16.58 -2.25 -0.78
N ILE A 109 17.82 -1.77 -0.77
CA ILE A 109 18.97 -2.54 -1.26
C ILE A 109 19.12 -3.84 -0.47
N LEU A 110 19.00 -3.76 0.86
CA LEU A 110 19.06 -4.94 1.72
C LEU A 110 17.93 -5.93 1.40
N LEU A 111 16.69 -5.46 1.26
CA LEU A 111 15.56 -6.32 0.89
C LEU A 111 15.81 -7.02 -0.45
N LEU A 112 16.19 -6.28 -1.49
CA LEU A 112 16.45 -6.86 -2.81
C LEU A 112 17.59 -7.88 -2.77
N ALA A 113 18.66 -7.60 -2.04
CA ALA A 113 19.76 -8.54 -1.84
C ALA A 113 19.28 -9.80 -1.11
N THR A 114 18.48 -9.67 -0.05
CA THR A 114 17.93 -10.83 0.66
C THR A 114 16.99 -11.66 -0.21
N LEU A 115 16.13 -11.04 -1.02
CA LEU A 115 15.24 -11.74 -1.94
C LEU A 115 16.02 -12.46 -3.06
N ALA A 116 17.12 -11.88 -3.53
CA ALA A 116 17.97 -12.50 -4.55
C ALA A 116 18.57 -13.84 -4.06
N VAL A 117 19.00 -13.89 -2.81
CA VAL A 117 19.69 -15.07 -2.24
C VAL A 117 18.77 -16.04 -1.48
N SER A 118 17.54 -15.64 -1.17
CA SER A 118 16.61 -16.48 -0.41
C SER A 118 15.83 -17.42 -1.32
N ASP A 119 15.73 -18.69 -0.92
CA ASP A 119 14.76 -19.63 -1.48
C ASP A 119 13.42 -19.46 -0.80
N VAL A 120 12.49 -18.79 -1.48
CA VAL A 120 11.12 -18.68 -1.01
C VAL A 120 10.36 -19.88 -1.55
N GLY A 121 9.93 -20.77 -0.65
CA GLY A 121 9.09 -21.92 -1.00
C GLY A 121 7.70 -21.48 -1.47
N ASN A 122 6.85 -22.45 -1.83
CA ASN A 122 5.46 -22.12 -2.12
C ASN A 122 4.76 -21.65 -0.83
N ILE A 123 4.52 -20.34 -0.73
CA ILE A 123 3.80 -19.75 0.40
C ILE A 123 2.30 -19.61 0.14
N ILE A 124 1.78 -20.14 -0.97
CA ILE A 124 0.36 -20.06 -1.28
C ILE A 124 -0.37 -21.22 -0.61
N SER A 125 -1.31 -20.91 0.29
CA SER A 125 -2.21 -21.87 0.89
C SER A 125 -3.64 -21.36 0.77
N ASN A 126 -4.57 -22.21 0.31
CA ASN A 126 -5.96 -21.82 0.04
C ASN A 126 -6.08 -20.60 -0.89
N TYR A 127 -5.23 -20.51 -1.92
CA TYR A 127 -5.21 -19.40 -2.90
C TYR A 127 -4.80 -18.04 -2.32
N VAL A 128 -4.28 -18.02 -1.09
CA VAL A 128 -3.82 -16.81 -0.41
C VAL A 128 -2.36 -16.99 -0.02
N VAL A 129 -1.61 -15.89 -0.05
CA VAL A 129 -0.24 -15.83 0.44
C VAL A 129 -0.30 -16.05 1.96
N PHE A 130 0.16 -17.20 2.46
CA PHE A 130 0.03 -17.61 3.87
C PHE A 130 1.21 -18.48 4.43
N GLY A 131 2.16 -18.91 3.61
CA GLY A 131 3.27 -19.78 4.04
C GLY A 131 4.43 -19.07 4.72
N ALA A 132 5.26 -19.86 5.41
CA ALA A 132 6.40 -19.37 6.16
C ALA A 132 7.47 -18.75 5.25
N LEU A 133 7.91 -17.54 5.61
CA LEU A 133 8.95 -16.80 4.90
C LEU A 133 10.33 -17.06 5.55
N PRO A 134 11.43 -17.07 4.78
CA PRO A 134 12.77 -17.08 5.33
C PRO A 134 13.00 -15.91 6.30
N LEU A 135 13.64 -16.16 7.43
CA LEU A 135 13.85 -15.16 8.49
C LEU A 135 14.50 -13.86 7.97
N LEU A 136 15.47 -13.98 7.07
CA LEU A 136 16.15 -12.81 6.48
C LEU A 136 15.18 -11.92 5.69
N VAL A 137 14.21 -12.50 4.98
CA VAL A 137 13.19 -11.76 4.23
C VAL A 137 12.21 -11.06 5.18
N ILE A 138 11.85 -11.72 6.28
CA ILE A 138 11.01 -11.12 7.33
C ILE A 138 11.73 -9.90 7.92
N LEU A 139 13.00 -10.04 8.31
CA LEU A 139 13.77 -8.97 8.91
C LEU A 139 13.99 -7.80 7.94
N SER A 140 14.39 -8.07 6.70
CA SER A 140 14.64 -7.01 5.71
C SER A 140 13.37 -6.29 5.29
N SER A 141 12.25 -7.00 5.11
CA SER A 141 10.93 -6.39 4.84
C SER A 141 10.43 -5.58 6.03
N SER A 142 10.66 -6.06 7.26
CA SER A 142 10.28 -5.36 8.50
C SER A 142 11.00 -4.03 8.66
N LEU A 143 12.28 -3.95 8.25
CA LEU A 143 13.03 -2.69 8.24
C LEU A 143 12.40 -1.63 7.31
N ILE A 144 11.65 -2.04 6.30
CA ILE A 144 10.92 -1.08 5.46
C ILE A 144 9.55 -0.78 6.07
N THR A 145 8.77 -1.81 6.32
CA THR A 145 7.34 -1.70 6.64
C THR A 145 7.07 -1.11 8.02
N PHE A 146 7.81 -1.49 9.07
CA PHE A 146 7.58 -0.96 10.42
C PHE A 146 7.88 0.54 10.53
N PRO A 147 9.07 1.04 10.14
CA PRO A 147 9.35 2.47 10.17
C PRO A 147 8.40 3.27 9.28
N ALA A 148 8.04 2.75 8.11
CA ALA A 148 7.08 3.38 7.22
C ALA A 148 5.71 3.55 7.90
N ALA A 149 5.19 2.49 8.52
CA ALA A 149 3.93 2.52 9.25
C ALA A 149 3.96 3.52 10.43
N VAL A 150 5.05 3.55 11.20
CA VAL A 150 5.25 4.52 12.29
C VAL A 150 5.22 5.96 11.76
N ILE A 151 5.90 6.23 10.64
CA ILE A 151 5.93 7.55 10.01
C ILE A 151 4.54 7.97 9.54
N ILE A 152 3.81 7.07 8.87
CA ILE A 152 2.46 7.35 8.38
C ILE A 152 1.55 7.69 9.56
N LEU A 153 1.58 6.89 10.63
CA LEU A 153 0.80 7.12 11.84
C LEU A 153 1.19 8.45 12.53
N TYR A 154 2.48 8.75 12.63
CA TYR A 154 2.95 10.00 13.22
C TYR A 154 2.46 11.22 12.43
N VAL A 155 2.66 11.23 11.10
CA VAL A 155 2.22 12.32 10.22
C VAL A 155 0.70 12.48 10.30
N ALA A 156 -0.03 11.38 10.44
CA ALA A 156 -1.47 11.39 10.65
C ALA A 156 -1.91 12.13 11.90
N ILE A 157 -1.37 11.71 13.04
CA ILE A 157 -1.71 12.26 14.34
C ILE A 157 -1.39 13.76 14.35
N VAL A 158 -0.20 14.14 13.88
CA VAL A 158 0.23 15.55 13.84
C VAL A 158 -0.67 16.39 12.95
N SER A 159 -0.99 15.92 11.74
CA SER A 159 -1.81 16.70 10.82
C SER A 159 -3.27 16.77 11.24
N TYR A 160 -3.83 15.69 11.78
CA TYR A 160 -5.19 15.69 12.31
C TYR A 160 -5.32 16.72 13.43
N ARG A 161 -4.38 16.74 14.37
CA ARG A 161 -4.36 17.73 15.47
C ARG A 161 -4.26 19.17 14.98
N ARG A 162 -3.58 19.42 13.85
CA ARG A 162 -3.38 20.78 13.29
C ARG A 162 -4.52 21.25 12.39
N THR A 163 -5.11 20.36 11.60
CA THR A 163 -6.01 20.76 10.50
C THR A 163 -7.44 20.25 10.67
N HIS A 164 -7.70 19.35 11.63
CA HIS A 164 -8.98 18.64 11.79
C HIS A 164 -9.52 18.00 10.49
N ASN A 165 -8.63 17.77 9.53
CA ASN A 165 -9.02 17.38 8.19
C ASN A 165 -9.31 15.87 8.14
N ARG A 166 -10.60 15.53 8.16
CA ARG A 166 -11.10 14.15 8.06
C ARG A 166 -10.59 13.39 6.83
N LYS A 167 -10.16 14.10 5.78
CA LYS A 167 -9.56 13.50 4.56
C LYS A 167 -8.28 12.75 4.86
N MET A 168 -7.41 13.31 5.72
CA MET A 168 -6.15 12.66 6.06
C MET A 168 -6.35 11.42 6.90
N LEU A 169 -7.31 11.44 7.84
CA LEU A 169 -7.65 10.26 8.64
C LEU A 169 -8.08 9.08 7.77
N SER A 170 -8.83 9.32 6.70
CA SER A 170 -9.26 8.28 5.77
C SER A 170 -8.10 7.68 4.99
N ILE A 171 -7.21 8.51 4.43
CA ILE A 171 -6.00 8.03 3.74
C ILE A 171 -5.17 7.17 4.71
N ILE A 172 -4.96 7.67 5.91
CA ILE A 172 -4.12 7.00 6.91
C ILE A 172 -4.75 5.71 7.43
N ALA A 173 -6.04 5.70 7.72
CA ALA A 173 -6.73 4.48 8.13
C ALA A 173 -6.65 3.42 7.02
N GLY A 174 -6.76 3.83 5.75
CA GLY A 174 -6.52 2.95 4.61
C GLY A 174 -5.11 2.38 4.60
N VAL A 175 -4.08 3.22 4.77
CA VAL A 175 -2.68 2.77 4.79
C VAL A 175 -2.38 1.87 6.00
N ILE A 176 -2.91 2.18 7.19
CA ILE A 176 -2.74 1.35 8.39
C ILE A 176 -3.39 -0.01 8.17
N ILE A 177 -4.62 -0.05 7.65
CA ILE A 177 -5.33 -1.32 7.44
C ILE A 177 -4.59 -2.17 6.40
N VAL A 178 -4.10 -1.59 5.30
CA VAL A 178 -3.29 -2.31 4.31
C VAL A 178 -1.95 -2.77 4.89
N SER A 179 -1.30 -1.94 5.72
CA SER A 179 -0.01 -2.29 6.37
C SER A 179 -0.17 -3.37 7.45
N VAL A 180 -1.29 -3.34 8.18
CA VAL A 180 -1.64 -4.30 9.25
C VAL A 180 -2.20 -5.60 8.68
N ALA A 181 -2.90 -5.56 7.55
CA ALA A 181 -3.33 -6.76 6.82
C ALA A 181 -2.14 -7.66 6.47
N GLY A 182 -1.03 -7.06 6.02
CA GLY A 182 0.22 -7.78 5.75
C GLY A 182 0.89 -8.37 6.99
N THR A 183 0.63 -7.85 8.20
CA THR A 183 1.17 -8.40 9.47
C THR A 183 0.23 -9.38 10.16
N LEU A 184 -1.09 -9.31 9.91
CA LEU A 184 -2.10 -10.26 10.39
C LEU A 184 -2.10 -11.60 9.64
N TYR A 185 -1.10 -11.83 8.81
CA TYR A 185 -0.66 -13.08 8.19
C TYR A 185 -0.59 -14.30 9.16
N ILE A 186 -0.64 -14.06 10.47
CA ILE A 186 -0.52 -15.09 11.52
C ILE A 186 -1.88 -15.68 11.94
N ALA A 187 -3.02 -15.08 11.56
CA ALA A 187 -4.32 -15.41 12.15
C ALA A 187 -5.21 -16.33 11.29
N LYS A 188 -4.71 -17.37 10.61
CA LYS A 188 -5.48 -18.51 10.00
C LYS A 188 -6.79 -18.21 9.22
N PHE A 189 -7.12 -16.95 8.88
CA PHE A 189 -8.35 -16.52 8.23
C PHE A 189 -8.01 -15.75 6.94
N PRO A 190 -7.85 -16.47 5.81
CA PRO A 190 -7.43 -15.86 4.55
C PRO A 190 -8.40 -14.78 4.03
N ALA A 191 -9.70 -14.90 4.35
CA ALA A 191 -10.71 -13.90 3.99
C ALA A 191 -10.51 -12.53 4.68
N PHE A 192 -9.88 -12.50 5.87
CA PHE A 192 -9.67 -11.26 6.61
C PHE A 192 -8.72 -10.30 5.88
N LEU A 193 -7.74 -10.85 5.15
CA LEU A 193 -6.79 -10.07 4.36
C LEU A 193 -7.52 -9.29 3.26
N TYR A 194 -8.38 -9.95 2.48
CA TYR A 194 -9.16 -9.30 1.44
C TYR A 194 -10.18 -8.30 1.97
N TYR A 195 -10.82 -8.59 3.11
CA TYR A 195 -11.69 -7.59 3.76
C TYR A 195 -10.91 -6.36 4.20
N ALA A 196 -9.72 -6.56 4.78
CA ALA A 196 -8.86 -5.45 5.18
C ALA A 196 -8.39 -4.62 3.98
N GLU A 197 -7.95 -5.27 2.89
CA GLU A 197 -7.57 -4.57 1.67
C GLU A 197 -8.73 -3.84 1.00
N PHE A 198 -9.91 -4.45 0.98
CA PHE A 198 -11.13 -3.83 0.47
C PHE A 198 -11.53 -2.59 1.30
N VAL A 199 -11.52 -2.70 2.63
CA VAL A 199 -11.75 -1.55 3.51
C VAL A 199 -10.64 -0.50 3.34
N GLY A 200 -9.40 -0.95 3.18
CA GLY A 200 -8.23 -0.12 2.95
C GLY A 200 -8.38 0.74 1.69
N ILE A 201 -8.73 0.13 0.56
CA ILE A 201 -8.92 0.85 -0.70
C ILE A 201 -10.12 1.80 -0.63
N LEU A 202 -11.22 1.41 0.02
CA LEU A 202 -12.37 2.30 0.23
C LEU A 202 -12.02 3.54 1.08
N LEU A 203 -11.18 3.37 2.10
CA LEU A 203 -10.70 4.48 2.93
C LEU A 203 -9.74 5.39 2.17
N LEU A 204 -8.88 4.83 1.32
CA LEU A 204 -8.06 5.63 0.41
C LEU A 204 -8.95 6.43 -0.55
N TRP A 205 -9.98 5.80 -1.13
CA TRP A 205 -10.98 6.46 -1.96
C TRP A 205 -11.67 7.62 -1.23
N ALA A 206 -12.20 7.41 -0.02
CA ALA A 206 -12.84 8.47 0.77
C ALA A 206 -11.87 9.61 1.17
N GLY A 207 -10.58 9.29 1.25
CA GLY A 207 -9.53 10.26 1.52
C GLY A 207 -9.21 11.17 0.32
N PHE A 208 -9.17 10.61 -0.88
CA PHE A 208 -8.81 11.31 -2.12
C PHE A 208 -10.02 11.89 -2.87
N PHE A 209 -11.15 11.18 -2.88
CA PHE A 209 -12.44 11.57 -3.46
C PHE A 209 -13.42 11.94 -2.34
N ASN A 210 -13.50 13.22 -1.97
CA ASN A 210 -14.64 13.72 -1.20
C ASN A 210 -15.26 14.94 -1.92
N PRO A 211 -16.55 14.90 -2.29
CA PRO A 211 -17.23 15.92 -3.12
C PRO A 211 -17.35 17.34 -2.51
N GLY A 212 -16.89 17.56 -1.27
CA GLY A 212 -16.92 18.88 -0.63
C GLY A 212 -16.00 19.96 -1.23
N SER A 213 -15.07 19.62 -2.13
CA SER A 213 -14.17 20.61 -2.77
C SER A 213 -14.59 21.04 -4.18
N ALA A 214 -15.61 20.43 -4.78
CA ALA A 214 -16.10 20.88 -6.08
C ALA A 214 -16.90 22.20 -5.99
N ARG A 215 -17.49 22.51 -4.82
CA ARG A 215 -18.32 23.72 -4.64
C ARG A 215 -17.58 25.00 -4.26
N ILE A 216 -16.38 24.93 -3.68
CA ILE A 216 -15.71 26.15 -3.17
C ILE A 216 -14.96 26.90 -4.28
N ASN A 217 -14.53 26.22 -5.34
CA ASN A 217 -13.84 26.87 -6.47
C ASN A 217 -14.79 27.51 -7.49
N LEU A 218 -16.06 27.09 -7.54
CA LEU A 218 -17.06 27.73 -8.42
C LEU A 218 -17.64 29.02 -7.84
N LEU A 219 -17.53 29.23 -6.52
CA LEU A 219 -17.99 30.47 -5.86
C LEU A 219 -16.89 31.54 -5.73
N LYS A 220 -15.62 31.19 -6.00
CA LYS A 220 -14.50 32.16 -6.04
C LYS A 220 -14.07 32.55 -7.45
N ALA A 221 -14.57 31.88 -8.48
CA ALA A 221 -14.36 32.25 -9.87
C ALA A 221 -15.46 33.20 -10.42
N GLY A 222 -16.40 33.61 -9.57
CA GLY A 222 -17.53 34.48 -9.92
C GLY A 222 -17.81 35.61 -8.93
N SER A 223 -16.80 36.02 -8.14
CA SER A 223 -16.87 37.18 -7.24
C SER A 223 -15.75 38.16 -7.54
#